data_AF-A0A100JXU7-F1
#
_entry.id   AF-A0A100JXU7-F1
#
_cell.length_a   1.000
_cell.length_b   1.000
_cell.length_c   1.000
_cell.angle_alpha   90.00
_cell.angle_beta   90.00
_cell.angle_gamma   90.00
#
_symmetry.space_group_name_H-M   'P 1'
#
loop_
_entity.id
_entity.type
_entity.pdbx_description
1 polymer ?
#
loop_
_entity_poly.entity_id
_entity_poly.type
_entity_poly.pdbx_seq_one_letter_code
_entity_poly.pdbx_strand_id
1 'polypeptide(L)' 'MPDERVAAAVRRGEMPMLRAYRLWFEHARKCGDGCKGTPKAQDGCEDGRRLWGTYRLTRIGKSGATS' A
#
# COMPACT_ATOMS: atom_id res chain seq x y z
N MET A 1 2.48 19.69 14.61
CA MET A 1 1.99 18.37 15.07
C MET A 1 1.22 17.70 13.93
N PRO A 2 1.81 16.81 13.13
CA PRO A 2 1.15 16.15 11.99
C PRO A 2 0.30 14.91 12.36
N ASP A 3 0.22 14.56 13.65
CA ASP A 3 -0.33 13.28 14.14
C ASP A 3 -1.87 13.22 14.14
N GLU A 4 -2.55 14.33 14.44
CA GLU A 4 -4.02 14.33 14.64
C GLU A 4 -4.81 14.16 13.34
N ARG A 5 -4.29 14.67 12.22
CA ARG A 5 -4.91 14.48 10.89
C ARG A 5 -4.78 13.03 10.40
N VAL A 6 -3.66 12.38 10.72
CA VAL A 6 -3.41 10.97 10.40
C VAL A 6 -4.32 10.09 11.26
N ALA A 7 -4.44 10.37 12.56
CA ALA A 7 -5.31 9.64 13.47
C ALA A 7 -6.82 9.80 13.14
N ALA A 8 -7.24 10.98 12.67
CA ALA A 8 -8.62 11.20 12.21
C ALA A 8 -8.95 10.45 10.90
N ALA A 9 -7.98 10.33 9.99
CA ALA A 9 -8.10 9.55 8.76
C ALA A 9 -8.15 8.04 9.01
N VAL A 10 -7.50 7.55 10.07
CA VAL A 10 -7.54 6.15 10.51
C VAL A 10 -8.90 5.77 11.10
N ARG A 11 -9.56 6.70 11.82
CA ARG A 11 -10.83 6.41 12.53
C ARG A 11 -12.10 6.47 11.66
N ARG A 12 -12.06 7.08 10.47
CA ARG A 12 -13.23 7.23 9.58
C ARG A 12 -13.46 6.06 8.60
N GLY A 13 -12.88 4.90 8.87
CA GLY A 13 -12.84 3.76 7.97
C GLY A 13 -11.55 3.81 7.17
N GLU A 14 -10.65 2.86 7.42
CA GLU A 14 -9.39 2.75 6.70
C GLU A 14 -9.66 2.88 5.19
N MET A 15 -9.19 3.99 4.61
CA MET A 15 -9.27 4.19 3.17
C MET A 15 -8.65 2.95 2.53
N PRO A 16 -9.33 2.26 1.60
CA PRO A 16 -8.85 1.02 1.00
C PRO A 16 -7.39 1.09 0.50
N MET A 17 -6.97 2.29 0.09
CA MET A 17 -5.58 2.62 -0.23
C MET A 17 -4.59 2.42 0.93
N LEU A 18 -4.89 2.92 2.13
CA LEU A 18 -4.02 2.78 3.31
C LEU A 18 -3.91 1.32 3.74
N ARG A 19 -5.02 0.58 3.68
CA ARG A 19 -5.03 -0.86 3.96
C ARG A 19 -4.15 -1.62 2.97
N ALA A 20 -4.30 -1.35 1.67
CA ALA A 20 -3.48 -1.97 0.63
C ALA A 20 -1.98 -1.61 0.77
N TYR A 21 -1.69 -0.36 1.12
CA TYR A 21 -0.31 0.08 1.39
C TYR A 21 0.31 -0.67 2.57
N ARG A 22 -0.42 -0.78 3.69
CA ARG A 22 0.06 -1.47 4.89
C ARG A 22 0.35 -2.95 4.62
N LEU A 23 -0.57 -3.63 3.94
CA LEU A 23 -0.39 -5.04 3.56
C LEU A 23 0.83 -5.26 2.68
N TRP A 24 1.03 -4.43 1.66
CA TRP A 24 2.22 -4.48 0.82
C TRP A 24 3.50 -4.22 1.62
N PHE A 25 3.51 -3.20 2.49
CA PHE A 25 4.68 -2.82 3.25
C PHE A 25 5.08 -3.86 4.31
N GLU A 26 4.10 -4.45 4.98
CA GLU A 26 4.34 -5.55 5.93
C GLU A 26 4.92 -6.77 5.23
N HIS A 27 4.40 -7.10 4.04
CA HIS A 27 4.95 -8.18 3.22
C HIS A 27 6.39 -7.87 2.79
N ALA A 28 6.64 -6.68 2.24
CA ALA A 28 7.97 -6.30 1.74
C ALA A 28 9.04 -6.29 2.85
N ARG A 29 8.64 -5.99 4.09
CA ARG A 29 9.55 -6.03 5.26
C ARG A 29 9.87 -7.45 5.74
N LYS A 30 8.91 -8.37 5.64
CA LYS A 30 9.02 -9.73 6.20
C LYS A 30 9.53 -10.75 5.18
N CYS A 31 9.27 -10.52 3.90
CA CYS A 31 9.61 -11.46 2.82
C CYS A 31 11.12 -11.44 2.54
N GLY A 32 11.77 -12.58 2.80
CA GLY A 32 13.19 -12.83 2.49
C GLY A 32 13.45 -13.17 1.03
N ASP A 33 12.41 -13.52 0.26
CA ASP A 33 12.46 -13.88 -1.16
C ASP A 33 12.52 -12.65 -2.07
N GLY A 34 13.53 -11.80 -1.88
CA GLY A 34 13.81 -10.70 -2.81
C GLY A 34 12.87 -9.51 -2.72
N CYS A 35 12.03 -9.40 -1.68
CA CYS A 35 11.34 -8.14 -1.37
C CYS A 35 12.11 -7.25 -0.40
N LYS A 36 12.77 -7.86 0.60
CA LYS A 36 13.55 -7.13 1.60
C LYS A 36 14.81 -6.54 0.97
N GLY A 37 14.96 -5.22 1.05
CA GLY A 37 16.12 -4.50 0.49
C GLY A 37 15.97 -4.13 -0.98
N THR A 38 14.86 -4.49 -1.61
CA THR A 38 14.63 -4.23 -3.03
C THR A 38 14.06 -2.82 -3.23
N PRO A 39 14.73 -1.96 -4.03
CA PRO A 39 14.33 -0.56 -4.18
C PRO A 39 13.03 -0.39 -4.98
N LYS A 40 12.63 -1.40 -5.76
CA LYS A 40 11.40 -1.37 -6.56
C LYS A 40 10.49 -2.55 -6.19
N ALA A 41 9.24 -2.24 -5.90
CA ALA A 41 8.21 -3.24 -5.61
C ALA A 41 7.96 -4.24 -6.77
N GLN A 42 8.30 -3.85 -8.00
CA GLN A 42 8.17 -4.68 -9.21
C GLN A 42 9.24 -5.76 -9.31
N ASP A 43 10.37 -5.60 -8.62
CA ASP A 43 11.48 -6.56 -8.63
C ASP A 43 11.38 -7.56 -7.45
N GLY A 44 10.32 -7.43 -6.63
CA GLY A 44 10.05 -8.34 -5.53
C GLY A 44 9.40 -9.64 -5.97
N CYS A 45 9.08 -10.51 -5.00
CA CYS A 45 8.37 -11.75 -5.24
C CYS A 45 6.98 -11.53 -5.86
N GLU A 46 6.34 -12.59 -6.33
CA GLU A 46 5.01 -12.53 -6.97
C GLU A 46 3.94 -11.91 -6.07
N ASP A 47 3.86 -12.32 -4.80
CA ASP A 47 2.93 -11.76 -3.83
C ASP A 47 3.18 -10.27 -3.57
N GLY A 48 4.44 -9.87 -3.45
CA GLY A 48 4.84 -8.47 -3.30
C GLY A 48 4.39 -7.61 -4.49
N ARG A 49 4.57 -8.13 -5.72
CA ARG A 49 4.11 -7.49 -6.95
C ARG A 49 2.58 -7.37 -7.00
N ARG A 50 1.86 -8.41 -6.58
CA ARG A 50 0.38 -8.42 -6.53
C ARG A 50 -0.18 -7.41 -5.53
N LEU A 51 0.41 -7.33 -4.34
CA LEU A 51 0.05 -6.36 -3.30
C LEU A 51 0.33 -4.93 -3.75
N TRP A 52 1.47 -4.70 -4.41
CA TRP A 52 1.82 -3.41 -5.00
C TRP A 52 0.81 -2.98 -6.08
N GLY A 53 0.41 -3.91 -6.96
CA GLY A 53 -0.62 -3.67 -7.97
C GLY A 53 -1.97 -3.28 -7.36
N THR A 54 -2.38 -3.96 -6.29
CA THR A 54 -3.61 -3.66 -5.55
C THR A 54 -3.58 -2.24 -4.96
N TYR A 55 -2.48 -1.87 -4.30
CA TYR A 55 -2.27 -0.51 -3.81
C TYR A 55 -2.36 0.52 -4.95
N ARG A 56 -1.69 0.27 -6.08
CA ARG A 56 -1.71 1.17 -7.23
C ARG A 56 -3.14 1.38 -7.78
N LEU A 57 -3.92 0.30 -7.89
CA LEU A 57 -5.32 0.38 -8.33
C LEU A 57 -6.19 1.17 -7.35
N THR A 58 -6.05 0.95 -6.04
CA THR A 58 -6.81 1.73 -5.04
C THR A 58 -6.41 3.22 -5.00
N ARG A 59 -5.17 3.54 -5.35
CA ARG A 59 -4.69 4.92 -5.49
C ARG A 59 -5.23 5.58 -6.77
N ILE A 60 -5.23 4.88 -7.89
CA ILE A 60 -5.72 5.39 -9.20
C ILE A 60 -7.25 5.49 -9.23
N GLY A 61 -7.96 4.50 -8.68
CA GLY A 61 -9.43 4.51 -8.61
C GLY A 61 -10.00 5.67 -7.78
N LYS A 62 -9.20 6.25 -6.87
CA LYS A 62 -9.53 7.50 -6.16
C LYS A 62 -9.31 8.76 -7.00
N SER A 63 -8.57 8.66 -8.10
CA SER A 63 -8.34 9.73 -9.09
C SER A 63 -9.25 9.60 -10.33
N GLY A 64 -10.05 8.54 -10.44
CA GLY A 64 -10.90 8.25 -11.60
C GLY A 64 -12.41 8.16 -11.29
N ALA A 65 -12.85 8.53 -10.09
CA ALA A 65 -14.27 8.59 -9.74
C ALA A 65 -14.90 9.94 -10.14
N THR A 66 -14.81 10.25 -11.43
CA THR A 66 -15.72 11.17 -12.12
C THR A 66 -15.80 10.71 -13.57
N SER A 67 -16.84 9.95 -13.87
CA SER A 67 -17.37 9.77 -15.22
C SER A 67 -18.88 9.70 -15.09
#